data_AF-A0A7K0MIK3-F1
#
_entry.id   AF-A0A7K0MIK3-F1
#
_cell.length_a   1.000
_cell.length_b   1.000
_cell.length_c   1.000
_cell.angle_alpha   90.00
_cell.angle_beta   90.00
_cell.angle_gamma   90.00
#
_symmetry.space_group_name_H-M   'P 1'
#
loop_
_entity.id
_entity.type
_entity.pdbx_description
1 polymer ?
#
loop_
_entity_poly.entity_id
_entity_poly.type
_entity_poly.pdbx_seq_one_letter_code
_entity_poly.pdbx_strand_id
1 'polypeptide(L)'
;MTETTGGFTSAGLELEAQTLTLPSLSISEAVELGEIAAQLGRDRALPIAIEVRLHDWTVFHLSLPGSSPDNDAWMNRKARVVLATGHSTMYERVLAEEQGINWYEVKGLPEETHAIHGG
;
A
#
# COMPACT_ATOMS: atom_id res chain seq x y z
N MET A 1 -14.52 -2.22 -21.79
CA MET A 1 -14.00 -2.22 -20.41
C MET A 1 -12.99 -1.10 -20.36
N THR A 2 -13.16 -0.13 -19.46
CA THR A 2 -12.19 0.95 -19.27
C THR A 2 -10.86 0.32 -18.88
N GLU A 3 -9.78 0.68 -19.57
CA GLU A 3 -8.44 0.21 -19.20
C GLU A 3 -8.04 0.91 -17.90
N THR A 4 -7.96 0.14 -16.82
CA THR A 4 -7.61 0.60 -15.47
C THR A 4 -6.11 0.44 -15.22
N THR A 5 -5.60 1.14 -14.20
CA THR A 5 -4.19 1.05 -13.80
C THR A 5 -3.81 -0.42 -13.56
N GLY A 6 -2.79 -0.89 -14.29
CA GLY A 6 -2.26 -2.26 -14.18
C GLY A 6 -3.17 -3.37 -14.72
N GLY A 7 -4.31 -3.03 -15.36
CA GLY A 7 -5.29 -4.01 -15.81
C GLY A 7 -6.06 -4.70 -14.68
N PHE A 8 -6.03 -4.12 -13.47
CA PHE A 8 -6.75 -4.64 -12.30
C PHE A 8 -8.23 -4.27 -12.32
N THR A 9 -9.04 -4.99 -11.54
CA THR A 9 -10.42 -4.57 -11.24
C THR A 9 -10.56 -4.39 -9.73
N SER A 10 -11.43 -3.48 -9.29
CA SER A 10 -11.65 -3.27 -7.85
C SER A 10 -12.14 -4.57 -7.19
N ALA A 11 -13.08 -5.27 -7.83
CA ALA A 11 -13.56 -6.57 -7.37
C ALA A 11 -12.47 -7.65 -7.29
N GLY A 12 -11.51 -7.66 -8.22
CA GLY A 12 -10.38 -8.59 -8.20
C GLY A 12 -9.42 -8.30 -7.04
N LEU A 13 -9.11 -7.02 -6.80
CA LEU A 13 -8.25 -6.58 -5.69
C LEU A 13 -8.91 -6.82 -4.33
N GLU A 14 -10.23 -6.66 -4.22
CA GLU A 14 -11.01 -7.00 -3.03
C GLU A 14 -10.91 -8.50 -2.71
N LEU A 15 -11.05 -9.35 -3.73
CA LEU A 15 -10.90 -10.80 -3.56
C LEU A 15 -9.47 -11.18 -3.15
N GLU A 16 -8.46 -10.55 -3.75
CA GLU A 16 -7.06 -10.75 -3.36
C GLU A 16 -6.84 -10.41 -1.89
N ALA A 17 -7.31 -9.25 -1.43
CA ALA A 17 -7.18 -8.82 -0.03
C ALA A 17 -7.80 -9.83 0.95
N GLN A 18 -8.95 -10.42 0.60
CA GLN A 18 -9.58 -11.47 1.42
C GLN A 18 -8.71 -12.73 1.53
N THR A 19 -7.96 -13.07 0.49
CA THR A 19 -7.02 -14.22 0.53
C THR A 19 -5.73 -13.93 1.31
N LEU A 20 -5.42 -12.66 1.54
CA LEU A 20 -4.26 -12.19 2.30
C LEU A 20 -4.57 -11.90 3.79
N THR A 21 -5.74 -12.31 4.28
CA THR A 21 -6.12 -12.14 5.69
C THR A 21 -5.51 -13.25 6.55
N LEU A 22 -4.72 -12.85 7.54
CA LEU A 22 -4.16 -13.77 8.54
C LEU A 22 -5.14 -13.94 9.73
N PRO A 23 -5.25 -15.14 10.32
CA PRO A 23 -6.12 -15.35 11.49
C PRO A 23 -5.63 -14.61 12.75
N SER A 24 -4.33 -14.33 12.83
CA SER A 24 -3.68 -13.53 13.86
C SER A 24 -2.39 -12.94 13.30
N LEU A 25 -1.92 -11.85 13.91
CA LEU A 25 -0.62 -11.25 13.61
C LEU A 25 0.02 -10.74 14.90
N SER A 26 1.04 -11.43 15.38
CA SER A 26 1.91 -10.98 16.46
C SER A 26 2.96 -9.99 15.95
N ILE A 27 3.61 -9.27 16.87
CA ILE A 27 4.71 -8.36 16.52
C ILE A 27 5.87 -9.11 15.86
N SER A 28 6.18 -10.32 16.32
CA SER A 28 7.25 -11.15 15.73
C SER A 28 6.92 -11.53 14.29
N GLU A 29 5.68 -11.94 14.02
CA GLU A 29 5.22 -12.26 12.66
C GLU A 29 5.20 -11.01 11.77
N ALA A 30 4.83 -9.85 12.31
CA ALA A 30 4.87 -8.58 11.56
C ALA A 30 6.31 -8.18 11.16
N VAL A 31 7.30 -8.39 12.04
CA VAL A 31 8.72 -8.19 11.73
C VAL A 31 9.18 -9.19 10.66
N GLU A 32 8.82 -10.47 10.80
CA GLU A 32 9.16 -11.51 9.84
C GLU A 32 8.62 -11.20 8.43
N LEU A 33 7.38 -10.70 8.31
CA LEU A 33 6.83 -10.24 7.03
C LEU A 33 7.69 -9.14 6.38
N GLY A 34 8.17 -8.18 7.19
CA GLY A 34 9.08 -7.14 6.74
C GLY A 34 10.42 -7.69 6.25
N GLU A 35 10.98 -8.68 6.96
CA GLU A 35 12.22 -9.36 6.59
C GLU A 35 12.09 -10.17 5.29
N ILE A 36 10.97 -10.88 5.09
CA ILE A 36 10.67 -11.59 3.84
C ILE A 36 10.63 -10.61 2.67
N ALA A 37 9.91 -9.50 2.80
CA ALA A 37 9.85 -8.47 1.77
C ALA A 37 11.25 -7.86 1.49
N ALA A 38 12.05 -7.64 2.53
CA ALA A 38 13.42 -7.16 2.40
C ALA A 38 14.31 -8.15 1.65
N GLN A 39 14.18 -9.45 1.93
CA GLN A 39 14.93 -10.48 1.23
C GLN A 39 14.57 -10.51 -0.26
N LEU A 40 13.28 -10.48 -0.59
CA LEU A 40 12.81 -10.40 -1.98
C LEU A 40 13.33 -9.16 -2.70
N GLY A 41 13.36 -8.01 -2.02
CA GLY A 41 13.91 -6.76 -2.56
C GLY A 41 15.41 -6.86 -2.83
N ARG A 42 16.18 -7.45 -1.92
CA ARG A 42 17.63 -7.67 -2.09
C ARG A 42 17.94 -8.66 -3.21
N ASP A 43 17.24 -9.80 -3.25
CA ASP A 43 17.45 -10.84 -4.26
C ASP A 43 17.22 -10.31 -5.69
N ARG A 44 16.33 -9.34 -5.82
CA ARG A 44 15.99 -8.67 -7.09
C ARG A 44 16.70 -7.34 -7.31
N ALA A 45 17.59 -6.93 -6.39
CA ALA A 45 18.29 -5.65 -6.39
C ALA A 45 17.36 -4.43 -6.58
N LEU A 46 16.20 -4.42 -5.91
CA LEU A 46 15.21 -3.36 -6.03
C LEU A 46 15.54 -2.17 -5.11
N PRO A 47 15.51 -0.93 -5.64
CA PRO A 47 15.74 0.29 -4.85
C PRO A 47 14.47 0.74 -4.13
N ILE A 48 13.99 -0.07 -3.19
CA ILE A 48 12.70 0.15 -2.49
C ILE A 48 12.89 0.38 -0.99
N ALA A 49 11.92 1.06 -0.38
CA ALA A 49 11.74 1.09 1.07
C ALA A 49 10.52 0.25 1.44
N ILE A 50 10.58 -0.40 2.61
CA ILE A 50 9.59 -1.36 3.10
C ILE A 50 9.22 -0.96 4.51
N GLU A 51 7.93 -1.02 4.82
CA GLU A 51 7.41 -0.71 6.13
C GLU A 51 6.26 -1.65 6.50
N VAL A 52 6.24 -2.10 7.76
CA VAL A 52 5.10 -2.82 8.34
C VAL A 52 4.57 -2.02 9.54
N ARG A 53 3.27 -1.71 9.51
CA ARG A 53 2.59 -0.94 10.55
C ARG A 53 1.47 -1.74 11.21
N LEU A 54 1.36 -1.60 12.52
CA LEU A 54 0.18 -1.97 13.28
C LEU A 54 -0.55 -0.68 13.68
N HIS A 55 -1.57 -0.31 12.92
CA HIS A 55 -2.21 1.01 12.99
C HIS A 55 -1.17 2.14 12.84
N ASP A 56 -0.99 2.97 13.87
CA ASP A 56 -0.06 4.09 13.88
C ASP A 56 1.39 3.68 14.23
N TRP A 57 1.62 2.43 14.63
CA TRP A 57 2.91 1.97 15.10
C TRP A 57 3.69 1.22 14.01
N THR A 58 4.78 1.82 13.54
CA THR A 58 5.75 1.14 12.65
C THR A 58 6.58 0.14 13.46
N VAL A 59 6.42 -1.15 13.16
CA VAL A 59 7.14 -2.26 13.83
C VAL A 59 8.32 -2.77 13.01
N PHE A 60 8.34 -2.47 11.71
CA PHE A 60 9.47 -2.75 10.82
C PHE A 60 9.60 -1.61 9.80
N HIS A 61 10.82 -1.14 9.58
CA HIS A 61 11.15 -0.23 8.50
C HIS A 61 12.55 -0.56 7.97
N LEU A 62 12.68 -0.62 6.64
CA LEU A 62 13.97 -0.81 5.99
C LEU A 62 14.01 -0.06 4.66
N SER A 63 15.08 0.71 4.46
CA SER A 63 15.43 1.32 3.18
C SER A 63 16.56 0.53 2.51
N LEU A 64 16.32 -0.02 1.31
CA LEU A 64 17.33 -0.77 0.56
C LEU A 64 18.22 0.16 -0.29
N PRO A 65 19.45 -0.26 -0.66
CA PRO A 65 20.34 0.55 -1.49
C PRO A 65 19.65 1.08 -2.75
N GLY A 66 19.75 2.40 -2.97
CA GLY A 66 19.14 3.09 -4.10
C GLY A 66 17.73 3.66 -3.82
N SER A 67 17.11 3.35 -2.68
CA SER A 67 15.93 4.08 -2.22
C SER A 67 16.28 5.52 -1.82
N SER A 68 15.28 6.40 -1.72
CA SER A 68 15.46 7.79 -1.35
C SER A 68 14.60 8.17 -0.12
N PRO A 69 14.94 9.25 0.61
CA PRO A 69 14.11 9.75 1.70
C PRO A 69 12.67 10.10 1.28
N ASP A 70 12.42 10.40 0.00
CA ASP A 70 11.07 10.67 -0.51
C ASP A 70 10.15 9.44 -0.37
N ASN A 71 10.72 8.22 -0.31
CA ASN A 71 9.94 7.01 -0.09
C ASN A 71 9.13 7.07 1.22
N ASP A 72 9.66 7.70 2.28
CA ASP A 72 8.97 7.83 3.57
C ASP A 72 7.72 8.70 3.44
N ALA A 73 7.79 9.79 2.68
CA ALA A 73 6.64 10.63 2.40
C ALA A 73 5.56 9.86 1.63
N TRP A 74 5.96 9.06 0.63
CA TRP A 74 5.05 8.20 -0.12
C TRP A 74 4.42 7.11 0.76
N MET A 75 5.19 6.42 1.60
CA MET A 75 4.68 5.40 2.51
C MET A 75 3.67 5.98 3.49
N ASN A 76 3.95 7.15 4.08
CA ASN A 76 3.01 7.84 4.96
C ASN A 76 1.70 8.23 4.25
N ARG A 77 1.78 8.74 3.01
CA ARG A 77 0.58 9.11 2.23
C ARG A 77 -0.27 7.89 1.87
N LYS A 78 0.36 6.76 1.56
CA LYS A 78 -0.33 5.49 1.28
C LYS A 78 -0.97 4.90 2.53
N ALA A 79 -0.24 4.85 3.65
CA ALA A 79 -0.74 4.35 4.93
C ALA A 79 -1.98 5.12 5.39
N ARG A 80 -2.01 6.45 5.22
CA ARG A 80 -3.19 7.27 5.55
C ARG A 80 -4.43 6.90 4.75
N VAL A 81 -4.29 6.53 3.47
CA VAL A 81 -5.41 6.02 2.65
C VAL A 81 -5.92 4.71 3.24
N VAL A 82 -5.02 3.75 3.52
CA VAL A 82 -5.40 2.44 4.07
C VAL A 82 -6.10 2.60 5.43
N LEU A 83 -5.59 3.47 6.30
CA LEU A 83 -6.22 3.77 7.60
C LEU A 83 -7.60 4.45 7.45
N ALA A 84 -7.77 5.30 6.44
CA ALA A 84 -9.03 6.01 6.22
C ALA A 84 -10.11 5.15 5.56
N THR A 85 -9.73 4.18 4.72
CA THR A 85 -10.71 3.44 3.89
C THR A 85 -10.77 1.94 4.16
N GLY A 86 -9.74 1.35 4.76
CA GLY A 86 -9.63 -0.09 4.97
C GLY A 86 -9.23 -0.89 3.73
N HIS A 87 -8.94 -0.25 2.59
CA HIS A 87 -8.52 -0.93 1.36
C HIS A 87 -7.12 -0.51 0.94
N SER A 88 -6.49 -1.32 0.07
CA SER A 88 -5.20 -0.97 -0.53
C SER A 88 -5.33 0.30 -1.39
N THR A 89 -4.23 1.04 -1.52
CA THR A 89 -4.20 2.25 -2.38
C THR A 89 -4.43 1.93 -3.85
N MET A 90 -4.07 0.72 -4.29
CA MET A 90 -4.38 0.24 -5.65
C MET A 90 -5.87 -0.01 -5.83
N TYR A 91 -6.56 -0.58 -4.83
CA TYR A 91 -8.01 -0.75 -4.88
C TYR A 91 -8.73 0.60 -5.02
N GLU A 92 -8.39 1.57 -4.16
CA GLU A 92 -9.02 2.89 -4.20
C GLU A 92 -8.74 3.62 -5.54
N ARG A 93 -7.56 3.42 -6.12
CA ARG A 93 -7.21 3.94 -7.46
C ARG A 93 -8.10 3.37 -8.55
N VAL A 94 -8.16 2.04 -8.62
CA VAL A 94 -8.90 1.31 -9.66
C VAL A 94 -10.40 1.57 -9.51
N LEU A 95 -10.92 1.61 -8.27
CA LEU A 95 -12.31 1.94 -8.00
C LEU A 95 -12.67 3.35 -8.50
N ALA A 96 -11.80 4.34 -8.26
CA ALA A 96 -12.02 5.70 -8.75
C ALA A 96 -12.02 5.77 -10.28
N GLU A 97 -11.14 5.02 -10.94
CA GLU A 97 -11.07 4.91 -12.40
C GLU A 97 -12.33 4.23 -12.98
N GLU A 98 -12.78 3.13 -12.37
CA GLU A 98 -14.01 2.42 -12.77
C GLU A 98 -15.26 3.29 -12.63
N GLN A 99 -15.31 4.15 -11.60
CA GLN A 99 -16.41 5.07 -11.34
C GLN A 99 -16.28 6.40 -12.11
N GLY A 100 -15.11 6.71 -12.67
CA GLY A 100 -14.84 7.96 -13.35
C GLY A 100 -14.91 9.19 -12.42
N ILE A 101 -14.47 9.05 -11.16
CA ILE A 101 -14.57 10.11 -10.14
C ILE A 101 -13.20 10.70 -9.78
N ASN A 102 -13.21 11.95 -9.29
CA ASN A 102 -12.09 12.48 -8.51
C ASN A 102 -12.18 11.93 -7.08
N TRP A 103 -11.33 10.96 -6.75
CA TRP A 103 -11.30 10.31 -5.44
C TRP A 103 -11.11 11.29 -4.28
N TYR A 104 -10.23 12.29 -4.44
CA TYR A 104 -9.92 13.26 -3.39
C TYR A 104 -11.12 14.15 -3.06
N GLU A 105 -11.86 14.59 -4.09
CA GLU A 105 -13.10 15.37 -3.92
C GLU A 105 -14.20 14.54 -3.26
N VAL A 106 -14.41 13.30 -3.72
CA VAL A 106 -15.47 12.42 -3.21
C VAL A 106 -15.22 11.99 -1.77
N LYS A 107 -13.96 11.68 -1.41
CA LYS A 107 -13.60 11.29 -0.04
C LYS A 107 -13.38 12.48 0.89
N GLY A 108 -13.20 13.70 0.36
CA GLY A 108 -12.82 14.87 1.13
C GLY A 108 -11.43 14.76 1.76
N LEU A 109 -10.52 14.00 1.13
CA LEU A 109 -9.16 13.74 1.62
C LEU A 109 -8.14 14.46 0.73
N PRO A 110 -7.18 15.24 1.30
CA PRO A 110 -6.24 16.02 0.51
C PRO A 110 -5.15 15.17 -0.16
N GLU A 111 -4.86 15.45 -1.43
CA GLU A 111 -3.83 14.78 -2.22
C GLU A 111 -2.42 14.94 -1.64
N GLU A 112 -2.13 16.07 -0.98
CA GLU A 112 -0.84 16.34 -0.35
C GLU A 112 -0.51 15.32 0.74
N THR A 113 -1.55 14.74 1.35
CA THR A 113 -1.42 13.86 2.51
C THR A 113 -1.88 12.43 2.24
N HIS A 114 -2.56 12.16 1.13
CA HIS A 114 -3.10 10.86 0.75
C HIS A 114 -2.66 10.51 -0.67
N ALA A 115 -2.27 9.26 -0.90
CA ALA A 115 -1.84 8.80 -2.21
C ALA A 115 -2.51 7.48 -2.59
N ILE A 116 -3.37 7.51 -3.60
CA ILE A 116 -3.99 6.33 -4.21
C ILE A 116 -3.10 5.76 -5.33
N HIS A 117 -1.86 5.41 -4.99
CA HIS A 117 -0.92 4.76 -5.91
C HIS A 117 -0.45 3.45 -5.29
N GLY A 118 -0.34 2.40 -6.12
CA GLY A 118 0.13 1.08 -5.70
C GLY A 118 1.43 1.14 -4.91
N GLY A 119 1.52 0.35 -3.85
CA GLY A 119 2.64 0.28 -2.91
C GLY A 119 2.47 -0.88 -1.96
#